data_AF-A0A6A6Q9H8-F1
#
_entry.id   AF-A0A6A6Q9H8-F1
#
_cell.length_a   1.000
_cell.length_b   1.000
_cell.length_c   1.000
_cell.angle_alpha   90.00
_cell.angle_beta   90.00
_cell.angle_gamma   90.00
#
_symmetry.space_group_name_H-M   'P 1'
#
loop_
_entity.id
_entity.type
_entity.pdbx_description
1 polymer ?
#
loop_
_entity_poly.entity_id
_entity_poly.type
_entity_poly.pdbx_seq_one_letter_code
_entity_poly.pdbx_strand_id
1 'polypeptide(L)'
;MTTEPSDAPNKEAQQYWGYLLKPDKCGVDLFNRLLEGIANFISTHFEPTDSPDLTPAQLAAFYRAVGGQYDVLFAETPPSSIAFIYKSLGCLHSLQPTPTDDGYDSPTIPALKKKGFITWQTIQLLLCPEEHVPFLQKSVLEFDIIDPANGKPFPKLLPKESFPEKPDPAMVQWYEGVADRLRKEAEADEQRGDAARANVDMDEPRVGGDSSADSSADERHGAEAYFRDPLYRNRRARPTIIRTYSRQ
;
A
#
# COMPACT_ATOMS: atom_id res chain seq x y z
N MET A 1 33.56 -31.41 -19.28
CA MET A 1 32.22 -31.29 -19.88
C MET A 1 31.33 -30.66 -18.81
N THR A 2 31.38 -29.34 -18.71
CA THR A 2 30.59 -28.55 -17.76
C THR A 2 29.19 -28.45 -18.31
N THR A 3 28.25 -29.20 -17.73
CA THR A 3 26.82 -29.05 -17.97
C THR A 3 26.40 -27.67 -17.47
N GLU A 4 26.17 -26.73 -18.40
CA GLU A 4 25.52 -25.47 -18.05
C GLU A 4 24.13 -25.79 -17.48
N PRO A 5 23.71 -25.15 -16.38
CA PRO A 5 22.36 -25.32 -15.85
C PRO A 5 21.36 -24.92 -16.94
N SER A 6 20.38 -25.78 -17.19
CA SER A 6 19.36 -25.57 -18.21
C SER A 6 18.60 -24.26 -17.98
N ASP A 7 18.86 -23.27 -18.83
CA ASP A 7 18.18 -21.97 -18.87
C ASP A 7 16.73 -22.04 -19.40
N ALA A 8 16.25 -23.24 -19.76
CA ALA A 8 14.95 -23.43 -20.40
C ALA A 8 13.77 -22.91 -19.55
N PRO A 9 13.67 -23.17 -18.23
CA PRO A 9 12.56 -22.68 -17.42
C PRO A 9 12.52 -21.14 -17.33
N ASN A 10 13.68 -20.49 -17.25
CA ASN A 10 13.78 -19.03 -17.25
C ASN A 10 13.33 -18.44 -18.59
N LYS A 11 13.73 -19.06 -19.71
CA LYS A 11 13.31 -18.64 -21.06
C LYS A 11 11.81 -18.79 -21.27
N GLU A 12 11.22 -19.90 -20.84
CA GLU A 12 9.77 -20.13 -20.91
C GLU A 12 8.99 -19.12 -20.06
N ALA A 13 9.46 -18.87 -18.82
CA ALA A 13 8.86 -17.86 -17.96
C ALA A 13 8.94 -16.46 -18.59
N GLN A 14 10.11 -16.09 -19.13
CA GLN A 14 10.28 -14.80 -19.80
C GLN A 14 9.39 -14.66 -21.05
N GLN A 15 9.18 -15.75 -21.80
CA GLN A 15 8.28 -15.78 -22.95
C GLN A 15 6.81 -15.60 -22.53
N TYR A 16 6.39 -16.20 -21.41
CA TYR A 16 5.04 -16.05 -20.88
C TYR A 16 4.79 -14.64 -20.33
N TRP A 17 5.68 -14.17 -19.45
CA TRP A 17 5.46 -12.91 -18.72
C TRP A 17 5.77 -11.67 -19.54
N GLY A 18 6.82 -11.71 -20.37
CA GLY A 18 7.32 -10.53 -21.06
C GLY A 18 7.60 -9.38 -20.09
N TYR A 19 7.45 -8.14 -20.57
CA TYR A 19 7.50 -6.95 -19.73
C TYR A 19 6.07 -6.51 -19.35
N LEU A 20 5.83 -6.26 -18.06
CA LEU A 20 4.48 -6.18 -17.49
C LEU A 20 3.91 -4.76 -17.35
N LEU A 21 4.71 -3.74 -17.67
CA LEU A 21 4.31 -2.33 -17.60
C LEU A 21 4.39 -1.66 -18.97
N LYS A 22 3.46 -0.77 -19.25
CA LYS A 22 3.41 0.05 -20.45
C LYS A 22 4.23 1.33 -20.27
N PRO A 23 4.61 2.02 -21.36
CA PRO A 23 5.31 3.31 -21.28
C PRO A 23 4.54 4.40 -20.52
N ASP A 24 3.21 4.32 -20.52
CA ASP A 24 2.29 5.20 -19.81
C ASP A 24 2.12 4.86 -18.31
N LYS A 25 2.98 3.97 -17.79
CA LYS A 25 3.04 3.55 -16.38
C LYS A 25 1.84 2.73 -15.91
N CYS A 26 1.01 2.26 -16.85
CA CYS A 26 -0.06 1.33 -16.56
C CYS A 26 0.38 -0.13 -16.72
N GLY A 27 -0.30 -1.05 -16.05
CA GLY A 27 -0.14 -2.48 -16.30
C GLY A 27 -0.60 -2.90 -17.69
N VAL A 28 0.08 -3.89 -18.28
CA VAL A 28 -0.50 -4.70 -19.36
C VAL A 28 -1.61 -5.59 -18.80
N ASP A 29 -2.46 -6.13 -19.67
CA ASP A 29 -3.62 -6.93 -19.23
C ASP A 29 -3.19 -8.17 -18.44
N LEU A 30 -2.06 -8.78 -18.79
CA LEU A 30 -1.48 -9.88 -18.00
C LEU A 30 -1.13 -9.45 -16.57
N PHE A 31 -0.54 -8.25 -16.39
CA PHE A 31 -0.21 -7.74 -15.06
C PHE A 31 -1.47 -7.41 -14.25
N ASN A 32 -2.47 -6.78 -14.87
CA ASN A 32 -3.73 -6.46 -14.22
C ASN A 32 -4.46 -7.74 -13.74
N ARG A 33 -4.43 -8.81 -14.56
CA ARG A 33 -4.99 -10.12 -14.17
C ARG A 33 -4.20 -10.79 -13.06
N LEU A 34 -2.87 -10.69 -13.05
CA LEU A 34 -2.05 -11.17 -11.94
C LEU A 34 -2.44 -10.49 -10.62
N LEU A 35 -2.51 -9.16 -10.62
CA LEU A 35 -2.89 -8.38 -9.44
C LEU A 35 -4.33 -8.65 -9.00
N GLU A 36 -5.25 -8.88 -9.95
CA GLU A 36 -6.61 -9.31 -9.62
C GLU A 36 -6.64 -10.72 -9.01
N GLY A 37 -5.85 -11.65 -9.54
CA GLY A 37 -5.67 -12.99 -8.96
C GLY A 37 -5.14 -12.93 -7.53
N ILE A 38 -4.15 -12.06 -7.28
CA ILE A 38 -3.62 -11.81 -5.93
C ILE A 38 -4.71 -11.23 -5.04
N ALA A 39 -5.47 -10.22 -5.49
CA ALA A 39 -6.56 -9.65 -4.72
C ALA A 39 -7.61 -10.72 -4.33
N ASN A 40 -7.99 -11.60 -5.27
CA ASN A 40 -8.91 -12.71 -4.98
C ASN A 40 -8.33 -13.69 -3.95
N PHE A 41 -7.04 -13.98 -4.03
CA PHE A 41 -6.37 -14.82 -3.04
C PHE A 41 -6.41 -14.16 -1.66
N ILE A 42 -6.10 -12.86 -1.58
CA ILE A 42 -6.11 -12.10 -0.34
C ILE A 42 -7.48 -12.17 0.34
N SER A 43 -8.54 -11.84 -0.39
CA SER A 43 -9.90 -11.76 0.17
C SER A 43 -10.44 -13.10 0.69
N THR A 44 -9.90 -14.22 0.19
CA THR A 44 -10.39 -15.58 0.51
C THR A 44 -9.52 -16.35 1.49
N HIS A 45 -8.24 -15.97 1.66
CA HIS A 45 -7.28 -16.73 2.48
C HIS A 45 -6.76 -15.96 3.70
N PHE A 46 -6.81 -14.63 3.70
CA PHE A 46 -6.40 -13.82 4.84
C PHE A 46 -7.65 -13.20 5.44
N GLU A 47 -7.93 -13.51 6.71
CA GLU A 47 -9.06 -13.00 7.50
C GLU A 47 -10.34 -12.80 6.66
N PRO A 48 -10.91 -13.88 6.08
CA PRO A 48 -11.99 -13.74 5.11
C PRO A 48 -13.18 -13.00 5.71
N THR A 49 -13.72 -12.05 4.94
CA THR A 49 -14.90 -11.26 5.33
C THR A 49 -16.02 -11.48 4.30
N ASP A 50 -17.23 -11.04 4.63
CA ASP A 50 -18.36 -11.08 3.68
C ASP A 50 -18.18 -10.12 2.48
N SER A 51 -17.22 -9.19 2.59
CA SER A 51 -16.88 -8.25 1.52
C SER A 51 -15.73 -8.78 0.65
N PRO A 52 -15.83 -8.65 -0.69
CA PRO A 52 -14.73 -9.00 -1.58
C PRO A 52 -13.64 -7.92 -1.65
N ASP A 53 -13.84 -6.76 -1.00
CA ASP A 53 -12.88 -5.67 -0.94
C ASP A 53 -11.82 -5.94 0.14
N LEU A 54 -10.57 -5.53 -0.11
CA LEU A 54 -9.43 -5.88 0.74
C LEU A 54 -9.27 -4.90 1.89
N THR A 55 -9.56 -5.35 3.11
CA THR A 55 -9.39 -4.52 4.31
C THR A 55 -7.90 -4.31 4.65
N PRO A 56 -7.56 -3.27 5.46
CA PRO A 56 -6.18 -3.07 5.89
C PRO A 56 -5.62 -4.29 6.63
N ALA A 57 -6.41 -4.94 7.48
CA ALA A 57 -5.98 -6.13 8.22
C ALA A 57 -5.55 -7.28 7.28
N GLN A 58 -6.34 -7.53 6.23
CA GLN A 58 -6.02 -8.54 5.21
C GLN A 58 -4.74 -8.18 4.43
N LEU A 59 -4.57 -6.90 4.07
CA LEU A 59 -3.36 -6.43 3.38
C LEU A 59 -2.12 -6.56 4.27
N ALA A 60 -2.23 -6.21 5.56
CA ALA A 60 -1.14 -6.39 6.53
C ALA A 60 -0.73 -7.87 6.61
N ALA A 61 -1.71 -8.77 6.75
CA ALA A 61 -1.47 -10.21 6.81
C ALA A 61 -0.82 -10.76 5.53
N PHE A 62 -1.30 -10.33 4.36
CA PHE A 62 -0.71 -10.68 3.07
C PHE A 62 0.75 -10.22 2.96
N TYR A 63 1.03 -8.94 3.24
CA TYR A 63 2.40 -8.41 3.13
C TYR A 63 3.35 -9.14 4.08
N ARG A 64 2.95 -9.46 5.33
CA ARG A 64 3.75 -10.29 6.23
C ARG A 64 4.06 -11.67 5.63
N ALA A 65 3.06 -12.33 5.04
CA ALA A 65 3.26 -13.65 4.43
C ALA A 65 4.29 -13.60 3.28
N VAL A 66 4.26 -12.55 2.46
CA VAL A 66 5.25 -12.36 1.39
C VAL A 66 6.54 -11.65 1.83
N GLY A 67 6.77 -11.49 3.14
CA GLY A 67 8.02 -10.99 3.71
C GLY A 67 8.16 -9.46 3.77
N GLY A 68 7.07 -8.71 3.60
CA GLY A 68 6.99 -7.27 3.80
C GLY A 68 6.57 -6.90 5.22
N GLN A 69 6.92 -5.68 5.65
CA GLN A 69 6.54 -5.12 6.96
C GLN A 69 5.65 -3.89 6.76
N TYR A 70 4.36 -4.11 6.52
CA TYR A 70 3.38 -3.04 6.23
C TYR A 70 2.46 -2.75 7.41
N ASP A 71 2.70 -3.33 8.58
CA ASP A 71 1.85 -3.14 9.76
C ASP A 71 1.75 -1.67 10.17
N VAL A 72 2.83 -0.90 10.00
CA VAL A 72 2.80 0.53 10.33
C VAL A 72 1.74 1.26 9.48
N LEU A 73 1.59 0.89 8.20
CA LEU A 73 0.57 1.45 7.32
C LEU A 73 -0.82 0.84 7.56
N PHE A 74 -0.93 -0.48 7.64
CA PHE A 74 -2.24 -1.14 7.57
C PHE A 74 -2.82 -1.55 8.93
N ALA A 75 -2.00 -1.57 9.99
CA ALA A 75 -2.43 -1.92 11.34
C ALA A 75 -2.31 -0.75 12.33
N GLU A 76 -1.28 0.11 12.18
CA GLU A 76 -1.03 1.21 13.13
C GLU A 76 -1.57 2.57 12.66
N THR A 77 -1.80 2.74 11.34
CA THR A 77 -2.32 4.01 10.81
C THR A 77 -3.85 4.07 10.97
N PRO A 78 -4.42 5.20 11.42
CA PRO A 78 -5.86 5.36 11.55
C PRO A 78 -6.61 5.07 10.23
N PRO A 79 -7.77 4.39 10.26
CA PRO A 79 -8.55 4.08 9.06
C PRO A 79 -8.85 5.30 8.18
N SER A 80 -9.16 6.44 8.78
CA SER A 80 -9.45 7.67 8.07
C SER A 80 -8.23 8.20 7.28
N SER A 81 -7.03 8.10 7.84
CA SER A 81 -5.77 8.43 7.16
C SER A 81 -5.48 7.46 6.00
N ILE A 82 -5.74 6.15 6.17
CA ILE A 82 -5.61 5.17 5.08
C ILE A 82 -6.58 5.50 3.93
N ALA A 83 -7.84 5.83 4.24
CA ALA A 83 -8.83 6.24 3.25
C ALA A 83 -8.35 7.50 2.47
N PHE A 84 -7.77 8.46 3.18
CA PHE A 84 -7.19 9.66 2.58
C PHE A 84 -5.99 9.34 1.67
N ILE A 85 -5.11 8.41 2.07
CA ILE A 85 -4.00 7.92 1.23
C ILE A 85 -4.56 7.29 -0.04
N TYR A 86 -5.54 6.39 0.06
CA TYR A 86 -6.17 5.77 -1.11
C TYR A 86 -6.79 6.81 -2.04
N LYS A 87 -7.51 7.80 -1.50
CA LYS A 87 -8.07 8.91 -2.30
C LYS A 87 -6.99 9.71 -3.02
N SER A 88 -5.91 10.04 -2.32
CA SER A 88 -4.79 10.83 -2.85
C SER A 88 -4.04 10.10 -3.97
N LEU A 89 -3.96 8.76 -3.89
CA LEU A 89 -3.35 7.90 -4.90
C LEU A 89 -4.33 7.46 -6.00
N GLY A 90 -5.61 7.83 -5.92
CA GLY A 90 -6.64 7.34 -6.85
C GLY A 90 -6.94 5.84 -6.73
N CYS A 91 -6.65 5.24 -5.58
CA CYS A 91 -6.97 3.84 -5.29
C CYS A 91 -8.46 3.73 -4.94
N LEU A 92 -9.21 3.05 -5.82
CA LEU A 92 -10.64 2.84 -5.63
C LEU A 92 -10.89 1.96 -4.39
N HIS A 93 -11.61 2.49 -3.41
CA HIS A 93 -11.92 1.82 -2.16
C HIS A 93 -13.39 1.99 -1.78
N SER A 94 -13.85 1.15 -0.86
CA SER A 94 -15.11 1.28 -0.14
C SER A 94 -14.82 1.49 1.35
N LEU A 95 -15.86 1.85 2.12
CA LEU A 95 -15.80 1.81 3.57
C LEU A 95 -16.61 0.61 4.06
N GLN A 96 -16.01 -0.18 4.94
CA GLN A 96 -16.60 -1.36 5.56
C GLN A 96 -16.91 -1.08 7.04
N PRO A 97 -17.94 -1.72 7.61
CA PRO A 97 -18.21 -1.65 9.04
C PRO A 97 -17.04 -2.23 9.85
N THR A 98 -16.95 -1.85 11.12
CA THR A 98 -15.97 -2.48 12.01
C THR A 98 -16.40 -3.91 12.36
N PRO A 99 -15.48 -4.81 12.76
CA PRO A 99 -15.86 -6.18 13.15
C PRO A 99 -16.80 -6.25 14.36
N THR A 100 -16.90 -5.17 15.15
CA THR A 100 -17.74 -5.06 16.35
C THR A 100 -18.98 -4.20 16.13
N ASP A 101 -19.24 -3.78 14.90
CA ASP A 101 -20.37 -2.92 14.53
C ASP A 101 -21.71 -3.66 14.71
N ASP A 102 -22.67 -3.02 15.37
CA ASP A 102 -24.02 -3.54 15.61
C ASP A 102 -25.08 -3.02 14.62
N GLY A 103 -24.64 -2.24 13.62
CA GLY A 103 -25.44 -1.73 12.51
C GLY A 103 -25.92 -0.28 12.66
N TYR A 104 -25.54 0.41 13.74
CA TYR A 104 -25.93 1.81 13.96
C TYR A 104 -24.83 2.83 13.63
N ASP A 105 -23.58 2.39 13.50
CA ASP A 105 -22.44 3.24 13.19
C ASP A 105 -22.21 3.38 11.68
N SER A 106 -21.50 4.45 11.29
CA SER A 106 -21.08 4.63 9.89
C SER A 106 -19.86 3.74 9.59
N PRO A 107 -19.80 3.07 8.43
CA PRO A 107 -18.62 2.32 8.01
C PRO A 107 -17.35 3.19 7.97
N THR A 108 -16.27 2.72 8.58
CA THR A 108 -15.01 3.48 8.69
C THR A 108 -13.78 2.76 8.15
N ILE A 109 -13.84 1.45 7.90
CA ILE A 109 -12.66 0.67 7.50
C ILE A 109 -12.46 0.78 5.98
N PRO A 110 -11.38 1.42 5.48
CA PRO A 110 -11.17 1.56 4.04
C PRO A 110 -10.69 0.26 3.43
N ALA A 111 -11.53 -0.36 2.59
CA ALA A 111 -11.20 -1.59 1.90
C ALA A 111 -10.95 -1.34 0.40
N LEU A 112 -9.80 -1.76 -0.11
CA LEU A 112 -9.47 -1.61 -1.52
C LEU A 112 -10.36 -2.51 -2.37
N LYS A 113 -11.05 -1.92 -3.35
CA LYS A 113 -11.63 -2.72 -4.44
C LYS A 113 -10.48 -3.34 -5.24
N LYS A 114 -10.72 -4.43 -5.96
CA LYS A 114 -9.72 -5.06 -6.85
C LYS A 114 -9.00 -4.05 -7.75
N LYS A 115 -9.76 -3.15 -8.39
CA LYS A 115 -9.21 -2.06 -9.21
C LYS A 115 -8.34 -1.10 -8.39
N GLY A 116 -8.71 -0.80 -7.15
CA GLY A 116 -7.90 -0.01 -6.23
C GLY A 116 -6.62 -0.71 -5.84
N PHE A 117 -6.66 -2.02 -5.59
CA PHE A 117 -5.46 -2.83 -5.33
C PHE A 117 -4.51 -2.86 -6.53
N ILE A 118 -5.05 -2.96 -7.75
CA ILE A 118 -4.27 -2.86 -8.99
C ILE A 118 -3.54 -1.50 -9.04
N THR A 119 -4.26 -0.40 -8.82
CA THR A 119 -3.66 0.95 -8.77
C THR A 119 -2.60 1.05 -7.68
N TRP A 120 -2.94 0.65 -6.46
CA TRP A 120 -2.04 0.64 -5.30
C TRP A 120 -0.74 -0.09 -5.62
N GLN A 121 -0.83 -1.36 -6.00
CA GLN A 121 0.33 -2.21 -6.20
C GLN A 121 1.17 -1.79 -7.42
N THR A 122 0.55 -1.20 -8.45
CA THR A 122 1.27 -0.61 -9.58
C THR A 122 2.08 0.62 -9.18
N ILE A 123 1.48 1.54 -8.42
CA ILE A 123 2.18 2.73 -7.90
C ILE A 123 3.35 2.29 -7.02
N GLN A 124 3.10 1.39 -6.08
CA GLN A 124 4.12 0.88 -5.18
C GLN A 124 5.29 0.23 -5.91
N LEU A 125 5.00 -0.58 -6.94
CA LEU A 125 6.01 -1.20 -7.78
C LEU A 125 6.87 -0.19 -8.54
N LEU A 126 6.27 0.89 -9.05
CA LEU A 126 6.99 1.95 -9.76
C LEU A 126 7.82 2.84 -8.83
N LEU A 127 7.47 2.92 -7.55
CA LEU A 127 8.19 3.70 -6.54
C LEU A 127 9.28 2.90 -5.80
N CYS A 128 9.14 1.57 -5.71
CA CYS A 128 10.06 0.67 -4.98
C CYS A 128 10.10 -0.73 -5.62
N PRO A 129 10.59 -0.87 -6.85
CA PRO A 129 10.67 -2.19 -7.48
C PRO A 129 11.54 -3.17 -6.68
N GLU A 130 12.59 -2.69 -6.02
CA GLU A 130 13.47 -3.49 -5.17
C GLU A 130 12.76 -4.22 -4.03
N GLU A 131 11.62 -3.68 -3.58
CA GLU A 131 10.80 -4.26 -2.50
C GLU A 131 9.59 -5.00 -3.06
N HIS A 132 8.87 -4.41 -4.02
CA HIS A 132 7.61 -4.96 -4.50
C HIS A 132 7.75 -6.07 -5.54
N VAL A 133 8.84 -6.12 -6.31
CA VAL A 133 9.08 -7.25 -7.22
C VAL A 133 9.21 -8.56 -6.41
N PRO A 134 10.04 -8.64 -5.34
CA PRO A 134 10.09 -9.82 -4.49
C PRO A 134 8.75 -10.26 -3.91
N PHE A 135 7.87 -9.32 -3.52
CA PHE A 135 6.55 -9.66 -3.00
C PHE A 135 5.67 -10.34 -4.05
N LEU A 136 5.65 -9.84 -5.29
CA LEU A 136 4.92 -10.45 -6.39
C LEU A 136 5.48 -11.82 -6.76
N GLN A 137 6.82 -11.94 -6.81
CA GLN A 137 7.49 -13.21 -7.08
C GLN A 137 7.15 -14.26 -6.02
N LYS A 138 7.23 -13.88 -4.73
CA LYS A 138 6.88 -14.75 -3.63
C LYS A 138 5.39 -15.13 -3.63
N SER A 139 4.52 -14.19 -4.01
CA SER A 139 3.08 -14.46 -4.14
C SER A 139 2.79 -15.58 -5.12
N VAL A 140 3.37 -15.52 -6.33
CA VAL A 140 3.14 -16.59 -7.31
C VAL A 140 3.88 -17.87 -6.95
N LEU A 141 5.06 -17.78 -6.31
CA LEU A 141 5.85 -18.94 -5.92
C LEU A 141 5.15 -19.77 -4.84
N GLU A 142 4.68 -19.11 -3.78
CA GLU A 142 4.14 -19.77 -2.58
C GLU A 142 2.65 -20.05 -2.68
N PHE A 143 1.89 -19.24 -3.42
CA PHE A 143 0.43 -19.36 -3.50
C PHE A 143 -0.01 -19.78 -4.91
N ASP A 144 -1.10 -20.53 -5.00
CA ASP A 144 -1.75 -20.85 -6.27
C ASP A 144 -2.62 -19.66 -6.72
N ILE A 145 -1.96 -18.60 -7.19
CA ILE A 145 -2.64 -17.42 -7.72
C ILE A 145 -3.35 -17.78 -9.02
N ILE A 146 -4.68 -17.74 -8.99
CA ILE A 146 -5.52 -18.11 -10.13
C ILE A 146 -5.71 -16.93 -11.08
N ASP A 147 -5.49 -17.18 -12.37
CA ASP A 147 -5.77 -16.26 -13.46
C ASP A 147 -7.28 -16.15 -13.70
N PRO A 148 -7.89 -14.98 -13.47
CA PRO A 148 -9.35 -14.82 -13.59
C PRO A 148 -9.86 -15.04 -15.01
N ALA A 149 -9.01 -14.97 -16.04
CA ALA A 149 -9.44 -15.14 -17.43
C ALA A 149 -9.63 -16.62 -17.84
N ASN A 150 -8.93 -17.56 -17.19
CA ASN A 150 -8.94 -18.97 -17.60
C ASN A 150 -9.09 -19.96 -16.43
N GLY A 151 -9.10 -19.49 -15.18
CA GLY A 151 -9.28 -20.31 -13.99
C GLY A 151 -8.09 -21.21 -13.64
N LYS A 152 -6.92 -21.02 -14.27
CA LYS A 152 -5.70 -21.79 -14.01
C LYS A 152 -4.70 -20.97 -13.18
N PRO A 153 -3.81 -21.63 -12.41
CA PRO A 153 -2.75 -20.93 -11.71
C PRO A 153 -1.77 -20.28 -12.69
N PHE A 154 -1.26 -19.10 -12.35
CA PHE A 154 -0.14 -18.47 -13.05
C PHE A 154 1.15 -19.30 -12.88
N PRO A 155 2.12 -19.17 -13.81
CA PRO A 155 3.44 -19.79 -13.64
C PRO A 155 4.12 -19.34 -12.34
N LYS A 156 4.69 -20.30 -11.60
CA LYS A 156 5.36 -20.07 -10.30
C LYS A 156 6.63 -19.22 -10.41
N LEU A 157 7.26 -19.23 -11.58
CA LEU A 157 8.47 -18.46 -11.86
C LEU A 157 8.10 -17.14 -12.55
N LEU A 158 8.27 -16.03 -11.84
CA LEU A 158 8.07 -14.67 -12.33
C LEU A 158 9.44 -13.97 -12.43
N PRO A 159 9.99 -13.74 -13.64
CA PRO A 159 11.30 -13.12 -13.81
C PRO A 159 11.32 -11.68 -13.28
N LYS A 160 12.46 -11.25 -12.73
CA LYS A 160 12.64 -9.85 -12.27
C LYS A 160 12.66 -8.88 -13.44
N GLU A 161 13.11 -9.35 -14.60
CA GLU A 161 13.21 -8.61 -15.87
C GLU A 161 11.84 -8.24 -16.46
N SER A 162 10.76 -8.82 -15.93
CA SER A 162 9.39 -8.44 -16.25
C SER A 162 8.98 -7.08 -15.66
N PHE A 163 9.83 -6.49 -14.82
CA PHE A 163 9.58 -5.26 -14.07
C PHE A 163 10.74 -4.25 -14.19
N PRO A 164 10.51 -2.98 -13.83
CA PRO A 164 11.58 -1.99 -13.68
C PRO A 164 12.63 -2.45 -12.67
N GLU A 165 13.90 -2.19 -12.97
CA GLU A 165 15.00 -2.44 -12.03
C GLU A 165 15.11 -1.34 -10.96
N LYS A 166 14.67 -0.12 -11.29
CA LYS A 166 14.79 1.08 -10.45
C LYS A 166 13.48 1.86 -10.44
N PRO A 167 13.24 2.69 -9.40
CA PRO A 167 12.08 3.57 -9.35
C PRO A 167 11.91 4.38 -10.63
N ASP A 168 10.67 4.52 -11.10
CA ASP A 168 10.35 5.33 -12.27
C ASP A 168 10.48 6.83 -11.91
N PRO A 169 11.35 7.60 -12.58
CA PRO A 169 11.63 8.98 -12.19
C PRO A 169 10.40 9.89 -12.24
N ALA A 170 9.48 9.67 -13.18
CA ALA A 170 8.28 10.50 -13.30
C ALA A 170 7.29 10.18 -12.18
N MET A 171 7.16 8.91 -11.80
CA MET A 171 6.34 8.52 -10.65
C MET A 171 6.90 9.04 -9.33
N VAL A 172 8.23 9.02 -9.16
CA VAL A 172 8.88 9.61 -7.97
C VAL A 172 8.58 11.11 -7.88
N GLN A 173 8.80 11.87 -8.96
CA GLN A 173 8.51 13.31 -8.98
C GLN A 173 7.03 13.62 -8.71
N TRP A 174 6.12 12.84 -9.31
CA TRP A 174 4.69 12.98 -9.06
C TRP A 174 4.36 12.74 -7.58
N TYR A 175 4.92 11.68 -6.99
CA TYR A 175 4.67 11.31 -5.60
C TYR A 175 5.23 12.36 -4.63
N GLU A 176 6.44 12.85 -4.85
CA GLU A 176 7.05 13.94 -4.09
C GLU A 176 6.20 15.22 -4.16
N GLY A 177 5.65 15.54 -5.34
CA GLY A 177 4.74 16.68 -5.50
C GLY A 177 3.42 16.52 -4.71
N VAL A 178 2.87 15.30 -4.64
CA VAL A 178 1.71 15.02 -3.78
C VAL A 178 2.08 15.19 -2.30
N ALA A 179 3.22 14.64 -1.88
CA ALA A 179 3.71 14.74 -0.52
C ALA A 179 3.91 16.20 -0.08
N ASP A 180 4.57 17.00 -0.91
CA ASP A 180 4.83 18.42 -0.61
C ASP A 180 3.54 19.25 -0.53
N ARG A 181 2.55 18.95 -1.38
CA ARG A 181 1.25 19.61 -1.30
C ARG A 181 0.55 19.27 0.01
N LEU A 182 0.52 17.99 0.39
CA LEU A 182 -0.13 17.55 1.62
C LEU A 182 0.54 18.11 2.86
N ARG A 183 1.87 18.20 2.88
CA ARG A 183 2.62 18.85 3.96
C ARG A 183 2.20 20.31 4.14
N LYS A 184 2.15 21.08 3.05
CA LYS A 184 1.72 22.50 3.10
C LYS A 184 0.29 22.66 3.57
N GLU A 185 -0.60 21.74 3.18
CA GLU A 185 -2.00 21.75 3.62
C GLU A 185 -2.11 21.45 5.13
N ALA A 186 -1.36 20.47 5.64
CA ALA A 186 -1.32 20.16 7.07
C ALA A 186 -0.77 21.33 7.90
N GLU A 187 0.39 21.89 7.51
CA GLU A 187 1.00 23.07 8.17
C GLU A 187 0.05 24.28 8.19
N ALA A 188 -0.74 24.48 7.13
CA ALA A 188 -1.70 25.57 7.06
C ALA A 188 -2.91 25.34 7.99
N ASP A 189 -3.33 24.10 8.19
CA ASP A 189 -4.43 23.76 9.09
C ASP A 189 -4.00 23.87 10.57
N GLU A 190 -2.77 23.48 10.91
CA GLU A 190 -2.20 23.70 12.24
C GLU A 190 -2.20 25.20 12.59
N GLN A 191 -1.71 26.04 11.67
CA GLN A 191 -1.68 27.50 11.86
C GLN A 191 -3.09 28.10 12.03
N ARG A 192 -4.09 27.56 11.32
CA ARG A 192 -5.49 27.97 11.47
C ARG A 192 -6.08 27.52 12.81
N GLY A 193 -5.77 26.29 13.25
CA GLY A 193 -6.21 25.75 14.53
C GLY A 193 -5.64 26.54 15.71
N ASP A 194 -4.35 26.88 15.66
CA ASP A 194 -3.69 27.68 16.69
C ASP A 194 -4.22 29.12 16.74
N ALA A 195 -4.46 29.74 15.58
CA ALA A 195 -5.08 31.06 15.52
C ALA A 195 -6.53 31.06 16.02
N ALA A 196 -7.28 29.99 15.78
CA ALA A 196 -8.64 29.84 16.31
C ALA A 196 -8.62 29.67 17.84
N ARG A 197 -7.72 28.84 18.38
CA ARG A 197 -7.57 28.62 19.84
C ARG A 197 -7.13 29.89 20.57
N ALA A 198 -6.24 30.69 19.99
CA ALA A 198 -5.80 31.96 20.57
C ALA A 198 -6.92 33.04 20.65
N ASN A 199 -8.01 32.89 19.90
CA ASN A 199 -9.13 33.83 19.87
C ASN A 199 -10.31 33.43 20.79
N VAL A 200 -10.27 32.28 21.47
CA VAL A 200 -11.41 31.73 22.24
C VAL A 200 -11.34 32.05 23.75
N ASP A 201 -10.36 32.84 24.22
CA ASP A 201 -10.22 33.24 25.63
C ASP A 201 -11.20 34.34 26.12
N MET A 202 -12.33 34.58 25.44
CA MET A 202 -13.38 35.51 25.90
C MET A 202 -14.80 34.94 25.74
N ASP A 203 -15.33 34.48 26.88
CA ASP A 203 -16.74 34.27 27.28
C ASP A 203 -17.66 33.27 26.52
N GLU A 204 -18.32 32.45 27.37
CA GLU A 204 -19.53 31.61 27.21
C GLU A 204 -19.48 30.15 26.68
N PRO A 205 -20.29 29.24 27.30
CA PRO A 205 -20.29 27.81 27.00
C PRO A 205 -21.12 27.52 25.75
N ARG A 206 -20.45 27.19 24.64
CA ARG A 206 -21.12 26.83 23.38
C ARG A 206 -21.38 25.34 23.25
N VAL A 207 -22.65 25.04 23.08
CA VAL A 207 -23.25 23.77 22.63
C VAL A 207 -22.52 23.25 21.40
N GLY A 208 -22.19 21.95 21.45
CA GLY A 208 -21.40 21.23 20.45
C GLY A 208 -21.95 21.37 19.03
N GLY A 209 -21.06 21.77 18.12
CA GLY A 209 -21.33 21.88 16.70
C GLY A 209 -20.01 21.89 15.92
N ASP A 210 -19.82 20.80 15.18
CA ASP A 210 -18.90 20.60 14.05
C ASP A 210 -17.47 20.08 14.36
N SER A 211 -17.37 18.76 14.56
CA SER A 211 -16.12 17.98 14.68
C SER A 211 -15.52 17.56 13.32
N SER A 212 -16.07 18.03 12.20
CA SER A 212 -15.66 17.56 10.85
C SER A 212 -14.34 18.18 10.37
N ALA A 213 -14.07 19.43 10.72
CA ALA A 213 -12.82 20.12 10.38
C ALA A 213 -11.61 19.55 11.12
N ASP A 214 -11.78 19.19 12.40
CA ASP A 214 -10.72 18.62 13.25
C ASP A 214 -10.36 17.20 12.80
N SER A 215 -11.37 16.37 12.48
CA SER A 215 -11.17 15.03 11.89
C SER A 215 -10.42 15.08 10.55
N SER A 216 -10.76 16.05 9.70
CA SER A 216 -10.09 16.22 8.40
C SER A 216 -8.64 16.68 8.52
N ALA A 217 -8.31 17.43 9.57
CA ALA A 217 -6.92 17.79 9.87
C ALA A 217 -6.15 16.54 10.33
N ASP A 218 -6.65 15.79 11.31
CA ASP A 218 -6.00 14.57 11.82
C ASP A 218 -5.76 13.52 10.73
N GLU A 219 -6.72 13.34 9.81
CA GLU A 219 -6.57 12.50 8.62
C GLU A 219 -5.38 12.89 7.75
N ARG A 220 -5.18 14.20 7.55
CA ARG A 220 -4.10 14.74 6.72
C ARG A 220 -2.76 14.62 7.42
N HIS A 221 -2.68 14.81 8.74
CA HIS A 221 -1.45 14.59 9.51
C HIS A 221 -1.00 13.13 9.48
N GLY A 222 -1.92 12.18 9.67
CA GLY A 222 -1.60 10.75 9.57
C GLY A 222 -1.15 10.34 8.17
N ALA A 223 -1.77 10.88 7.13
CA ALA A 223 -1.36 10.66 5.75
C ALA A 223 0.00 11.32 5.42
N GLU A 224 0.29 12.50 5.95
CA GLU A 224 1.57 13.21 5.74
C GLU A 224 2.77 12.36 6.16
N ALA A 225 2.65 11.63 7.28
CA ALA A 225 3.69 10.71 7.75
C ALA A 225 3.99 9.61 6.71
N TYR A 226 2.96 9.07 6.06
CA TYR A 226 3.13 8.08 4.97
C TYR A 226 3.80 8.71 3.74
N PHE A 227 3.39 9.93 3.35
CA PHE A 227 3.96 10.60 2.17
C PHE A 227 5.39 11.12 2.38
N ARG A 228 5.79 11.40 3.63
CA ARG A 228 7.15 11.83 4.00
C ARG A 228 8.15 10.68 3.95
N ASP A 229 7.74 9.50 4.36
CA ASP A 229 8.54 8.27 4.32
C ASP A 229 7.68 7.16 3.70
N PRO A 230 7.53 7.13 2.36
CA PRO A 230 6.73 6.12 1.69
C PRO A 230 7.18 4.74 2.16
N LEU A 231 6.25 3.96 2.71
CA LEU A 231 6.51 2.60 3.20
C LEU A 231 7.43 2.52 4.43
N TYR A 232 7.64 3.63 5.15
CA TYR A 232 8.51 3.72 6.32
C TYR A 232 9.95 3.22 6.06
N ARG A 233 10.48 3.49 4.85
CA ARG A 233 11.80 3.05 4.39
C ARG A 233 12.92 3.45 5.35
N ASN A 234 12.82 4.62 5.99
CA ASN A 234 13.85 5.10 6.90
C ASN A 234 13.86 4.36 8.26
N ARG A 235 12.78 3.68 8.64
CA ARG A 235 12.72 2.90 9.89
C ARG A 235 13.51 1.57 9.82
N ARG A 236 13.97 1.15 8.63
CA ARG A 236 14.89 0.00 8.47
C ARG A 236 16.33 0.31 8.89
N ALA A 237 16.71 1.57 9.08
CA ALA A 237 18.00 1.96 9.62
C ALA A 237 17.99 1.91 11.16
N ARG A 238 17.71 0.75 11.76
CA ARG A 238 18.00 0.57 13.19
C ARG A 238 19.53 0.50 13.34
N PRO A 239 20.18 1.36 14.16
CA PRO A 239 21.62 1.25 14.37
C PRO A 239 21.93 -0.12 14.95
N THR A 240 22.74 -0.93 14.26
CA THR A 240 23.35 -2.13 14.83
C THR A 240 24.24 -1.66 15.97
N ILE A 241 23.75 -1.72 17.21
CA ILE A 241 24.59 -1.54 18.40
C ILE A 241 25.52 -2.74 18.46
N ILE A 242 26.69 -2.63 17.83
CA ILE A 242 27.80 -3.57 18.00
C ILE A 242 28.30 -3.34 19.43
N ARG A 243 27.92 -4.23 20.35
CA ARG A 243 28.59 -4.35 21.65
C ARG A 243 29.98 -4.91 21.41
N THR A 244 30.98 -4.03 21.31
CA THR A 244 32.38 -4.43 21.45
C THR A 244 32.63 -4.83 22.90
N TYR A 245 32.78 -6.13 23.15
CA TYR A 245 33.33 -6.62 24.40
C TYR A 245 34.85 -6.40 24.38
N SER A 246 35.31 -5.43 25.16
CA SER A 246 36.72 -5.32 25.51
C SER A 246 37.06 -6.47 26.47
N ARG A 247 37.95 -7.39 26.06
CA ARG A 247 38.60 -8.31 27.00
C ARG A 247 39.72 -7.56 27.72
N GLN A 248 39.68 -7.55 29.05
CA GLN A 248 40.84 -7.36 29.91
C GLN A 248 41.51 -8.71 30.17
#